data_AF-A0A7K0PL32-F1
#
_entry.id   AF-A0A7K0PL32-F1
#
_cell.length_a   1.000
_cell.length_b   1.000
_cell.length_c   1.000
_cell.angle_alpha   90.00
_cell.angle_beta   90.00
_cell.angle_gamma   90.00
#
_symmetry.space_group_name_H-M   'P 1'
#
loop_
_entity.id
_entity.type
_entity.pdbx_description
1 polymer ?
#
loop_
_entity_poly.entity_id
_entity_poly.type
_entity_poly.pdbx_seq_one_letter_code
_entity_poly.pdbx_strand_id
1 'polypeptide(L)'
;MSAIGAYFCDRHPELVDDVLADADAIEGDGLRRWASTEGVAVQDAFETLVTGLAIRFYTALAGESFGADGLPAASAGGAGGD
;
A
#
# COMPACT_ATOMS: atom_id res chain seq x y z
N MET A 1 -0.81 -9.20 0.42
CA MET A 1 0.62 -8.83 0.48
C MET A 1 1.02 -8.43 -0.93
N SER A 2 1.53 -7.21 -1.13
CA SER A 2 1.94 -6.78 -2.48
C SER A 2 3.03 -7.72 -3.01
N ALA A 3 2.98 -8.10 -4.29
CA ALA A 3 3.89 -9.08 -4.89
C ALA A 3 5.38 -8.71 -4.67
N ILE A 4 5.68 -7.41 -4.57
CA ILE A 4 7.01 -6.88 -4.27
C ILE A 4 7.47 -7.23 -2.84
N GLY A 5 6.59 -7.12 -1.84
CA GLY A 5 6.93 -7.43 -0.45
C GLY A 5 7.15 -8.93 -0.25
N ALA A 6 6.30 -9.77 -0.84
CA ALA A 6 6.46 -11.22 -0.78
C ALA A 6 7.75 -11.67 -1.48
N TYR A 7 8.04 -11.11 -2.65
CA TYR A 7 9.27 -11.40 -3.39
C TYR A 7 10.54 -10.92 -2.65
N PHE A 8 10.49 -9.77 -1.99
CA PHE A 8 11.61 -9.28 -1.19
C PHE A 8 11.86 -10.19 0.02
N CYS A 9 10.82 -10.56 0.76
CA CYS A 9 10.92 -11.48 1.90
C CYS A 9 11.49 -12.85 1.51
N ASP A 10 11.12 -13.37 0.34
CA ASP A 10 11.66 -14.66 -0.15
C ASP A 10 13.13 -14.57 -0.54
N ARG A 11 13.59 -13.41 -1.04
CA ARG A 11 14.93 -13.26 -1.62
C ARG A 11 15.98 -12.66 -0.69
N HIS A 12 15.54 -11.93 0.34
CA HIS A 12 16.39 -11.30 1.37
C HIS A 12 15.70 -11.35 2.75
N PRO A 13 15.37 -12.55 3.27
CA PRO A 13 14.68 -12.69 4.56
C PRO A 13 15.43 -12.05 5.72
N GLU A 14 16.76 -11.99 5.65
CA GLU A 14 17.64 -11.42 6.67
C GLU A 14 17.53 -9.90 6.80
N LEU A 15 17.04 -9.20 5.77
CA LEU A 15 16.91 -7.75 5.75
C LEU A 15 15.51 -7.27 6.13
N VAL A 16 14.56 -8.19 6.33
CA VAL A 16 13.15 -7.85 6.57
C VAL A 16 12.99 -7.02 7.84
N ASP A 17 13.61 -7.45 8.95
CA ASP A 17 13.50 -6.75 10.23
C ASP A 17 14.12 -5.35 10.18
N ASP A 18 15.27 -5.21 9.50
CA ASP A 18 15.94 -3.91 9.34
C ASP A 18 15.11 -2.96 8.46
N VAL A 19 14.54 -3.44 7.36
CA VAL A 19 13.68 -2.63 6.48
C VAL A 19 12.41 -2.21 7.21
N LEU A 20 11.83 -3.08 8.04
CA LEU A 20 10.66 -2.74 8.86
C LEU A 20 11.02 -1.66 9.89
N ALA A 21 12.16 -1.80 10.58
CA ALA A 21 12.62 -0.81 11.55
C ALA A 21 12.88 0.57 10.90
N ASP A 22 13.50 0.57 9.71
CA ASP A 22 13.74 1.79 8.95
C ASP A 22 12.42 2.43 8.46
N ALA A 23 11.46 1.62 8.00
CA ALA A 23 10.15 2.10 7.59
C ALA A 23 9.39 2.76 8.76
N ASP A 24 9.36 2.12 9.93
CA ASP A 24 8.75 2.67 11.14
C ASP A 24 9.39 4.00 11.55
N ALA A 25 10.72 4.11 11.45
CA ALA A 25 11.44 5.33 11.75
C ALA A 25 11.09 6.47 10.76
N ILE A 26 11.09 6.18 9.45
CA ILE A 26 10.73 7.14 8.40
C ILE A 26 9.29 7.63 8.59
N GLU A 27 8.35 6.72 8.82
CA GLU A 27 6.95 7.07 9.05
C GLU A 27 6.80 7.91 10.31
N GLY A 28 7.39 7.51 11.43
CA GLY A 28 7.33 8.27 12.68
C GLY A 28 7.92 9.67 12.57
N ASP A 29 9.08 9.82 11.93
CA ASP A 29 9.76 11.11 11.77
C ASP A 29 9.04 12.04 10.79
N GLY A 30 8.60 11.49 9.65
CA GLY A 30 7.79 12.23 8.68
C GLY A 30 6.47 12.71 9.29
N LEU A 31 5.78 11.83 10.01
CA LEU A 31 4.47 12.11 10.60
C LEU A 31 4.55 13.18 11.67
N ARG A 32 5.50 13.08 12.61
CA ARG A 32 5.71 14.08 13.67
C ARG A 32 6.06 15.44 13.09
N ARG A 33 6.94 15.47 12.07
CA ARG A 33 7.33 16.72 11.40
C ARG A 33 6.14 17.39 10.71
N TRP A 34 5.33 16.62 9.98
CA TRP A 34 4.15 17.14 9.30
C TRP A 34 3.11 17.66 10.30
N ALA A 35 2.80 16.88 11.34
CA ALA A 35 1.87 17.29 12.40
C ALA A 35 2.30 18.60 13.07
N SER A 36 3.60 18.73 13.37
CA SER A 36 4.17 19.98 13.90
C SER A 36 4.07 21.15 12.93
N THR A 37 4.16 20.90 11.63
CA THR A 37 4.10 21.95 10.60
C THR A 37 2.67 22.47 10.44
N GLU A 38 1.69 21.58 10.49
CA GLU A 38 0.26 21.89 10.34
C GLU A 38 -0.42 22.28 11.67
N GLY A 39 0.27 22.12 12.80
CA GLY A 39 -0.27 22.46 14.13
C GLY A 39 -1.38 21.52 14.60
N VAL A 40 -1.34 20.25 14.20
CA VAL A 40 -2.34 19.22 14.53
C VAL A 40 -1.76 18.15 15.48
N ALA A 41 -2.63 17.34 16.09
CA ALA A 41 -2.17 16.20 16.86
C ALA A 41 -1.54 15.15 15.94
N VAL A 42 -0.54 14.41 16.45
CA VAL A 42 0.10 13.33 15.68
C VAL A 42 -0.91 12.25 15.29
N GLN A 43 -1.91 12.02 16.13
CA GLN A 43 -3.04 11.12 15.87
C GLN A 43 -3.86 11.57 14.65
N ASP A 44 -4.19 12.85 14.54
CA ASP A 44 -4.96 13.39 13.40
C ASP A 44 -4.13 13.32 12.10
N ALA A 45 -2.83 13.57 12.20
CA ALA A 45 -1.90 13.38 11.09
C ALA A 45 -1.82 11.91 10.65
N PHE A 46 -1.82 10.97 11.61
CA PHE A 46 -1.84 9.53 11.33
C PHE A 46 -3.10 9.12 10.58
N GLU A 47 -4.28 9.53 11.06
CA GLU A 47 -5.56 9.25 10.41
C GLU A 47 -5.59 9.77 8.97
N THR A 48 -5.06 10.98 8.76
CA THR A 48 -4.93 11.59 7.43
C THR A 48 -4.02 10.78 6.51
N LEU A 49 -2.85 10.36 7.00
CA LEU A 49 -1.89 9.55 6.25
C LEU A 49 -2.50 8.20 5.83
N VAL A 50 -3.10 7.47 6.76
CA VAL A 50 -3.73 6.17 6.52
C VAL A 50 -4.88 6.31 5.53
N THR A 51 -5.71 7.35 5.68
CA THR A 51 -6.82 7.63 4.75
C THR A 51 -6.31 7.88 3.34
N GLY A 52 -5.29 8.73 3.17
CA GLY A 52 -4.68 9.00 1.86
C GLY A 52 -3.98 7.79 1.24
N LEU A 53 -3.35 6.94 2.06
CA LEU A 53 -2.79 5.65 1.61
C LEU A 53 -3.89 4.70 1.12
N ALA A 54 -4.98 4.56 1.87
CA ALA A 54 -6.11 3.72 1.50
C ALA A 54 -6.73 4.17 0.17
N ILE A 55 -6.96 5.48 -0.02
CA ILE A 55 -7.47 6.03 -1.27
C ILE A 55 -6.55 5.67 -2.45
N ARG A 56 -5.23 5.90 -2.32
CA ARG A 56 -4.26 5.56 -3.37
C ARG A 56 -4.27 4.08 -3.70
N PHE A 57 -4.35 3.22 -2.68
CA PHE A 57 -4.42 1.77 -2.87
C PHE A 57 -5.69 1.36 -3.62
N TYR A 58 -6.86 1.86 -3.20
CA TYR A 58 -8.12 1.58 -3.89
C TYR A 58 -8.14 2.11 -5.33
N THR A 59 -7.59 3.30 -5.57
CA THR A 59 -7.47 3.85 -6.93
C THR A 59 -6.54 3.01 -7.80
N ALA A 60 -5.40 2.55 -7.28
CA ALA A 60 -4.49 1.66 -8.00
C ALA A 60 -5.16 0.33 -8.34
N LEU A 61 -5.80 -0.31 -7.36
CA LEU A 61 -6.55 -1.56 -7.58
C LEU A 61 -7.69 -1.39 -8.58
N ALA A 62 -8.42 -0.27 -8.54
CA ALA A 62 -9.44 0.02 -9.52
C ALA A 62 -8.83 0.18 -10.92
N GLY A 63 -7.71 0.89 -11.05
CA GLY A 63 -6.99 0.98 -12.33
C GLY A 63 -6.40 -0.34 -12.84
N GLU A 64 -6.04 -1.27 -11.95
CA GLU A 64 -5.61 -2.63 -12.29
C GLU A 64 -6.80 -3.53 -12.67
N SER A 65 -7.96 -3.35 -12.02
CA SER A 65 -9.18 -4.15 -12.26
C SER A 65 -9.95 -3.70 -13.50
N PHE A 66 -9.85 -2.41 -13.83
CA PHE A 66 -10.36 -1.79 -15.05
C PHE A 66 -9.16 -1.38 -15.90
N GLY A 67 -8.57 -2.32 -16.66
CA GLY A 67 -7.45 -2.02 -17.55
C GLY A 67 -7.77 -0.85 -18.49
N ALA A 68 -6.73 -0.18 -19.03
CA ALA A 68 -6.67 1.14 -19.70
C ALA A 68 -7.85 1.67 -20.55
N ASP A 69 -8.83 0.84 -20.89
CA ASP A 69 -10.08 1.17 -21.57
C ASP A 69 -11.32 1.18 -20.64
N GLY A 70 -11.15 1.02 -19.33
CA GLY A 70 -12.24 1.08 -18.33
C GLY A 70 -13.15 -0.16 -18.28
N LEU A 71 -12.77 -1.25 -18.95
CA LEU A 71 -13.58 -2.48 -19.00
C LEU A 71 -13.13 -3.47 -17.91
N PRO A 72 -14.07 -4.10 -17.18
CA PRO A 72 -13.74 -5.12 -16.20
C PRO A 72 -13.02 -6.28 -16.90
N ALA A 73 -11.86 -6.70 -16.36
CA ALA A 73 -11.15 -7.87 -16.86
C ALA A 73 -12.08 -9.09 -16.86
N ALA A 74 -12.38 -9.62 -18.04
CA ALA A 74 -13.32 -10.72 -18.22
C ALA A 74 -12.92 -11.91 -17.35
N SER A 75 -13.81 -12.33 -16.45
CA SER A 75 -13.63 -13.54 -15.66
C SER A 75 -13.50 -14.74 -16.61
N ALA A 76 -12.35 -15.41 -16.57
CA ALA A 76 -12.12 -16.64 -17.32
C ALA A 76 -12.94 -17.77 -16.68
N GLY A 77 -14.22 -17.84 -17.03
CA GLY A 77 -15.09 -18.98 -16.77
C GLY A 77 -14.71 -20.14 -17.69
N GLY A 78 -13.83 -21.01 -17.19
CA GLY A 78 -13.43 -22.24 -17.86
C GLY A 78 -14.61 -23.20 -18.04
N ALA A 79 -14.77 -23.66 -19.28
CA ALA A 79 -15.70 -24.71 -19.67
C ALA A 79 -15.26 -26.10 -19.15
N GLY A 80 -16.22 -26.86 -18.64
CA GLY A 80 -16.24 -28.33 -18.66
C GLY A 80 -17.72 -28.71 -18.78
N GLY A 81 -18.21 -29.44 -19.78
CA GLY A 81 -17.57 -30.47 -20.60
C GLY A 81 -18.11 -31.82 -20.14
N ASP A 82 -19.31 -32.17 -20.61
CA ASP A 82 -19.87 -33.53 -20.66
C ASP A 82 -20.71 -33.67 -21.93
#